data_AF-A0A366MFV2-F1
#
_entry.id   AF-A0A366MFV2-F1
#
_cell.length_a   1.000
_cell.length_b   1.000
_cell.length_c   1.000
_cell.angle_alpha   90.00
_cell.angle_beta   90.00
_cell.angle_gamma   90.00
#
_symmetry.space_group_name_H-M   'P 1'
#
loop_
_entity.id
_entity.type
_entity.pdbx_description
1 polymer ?
#
loop_
_entity_poly.entity_id
_entity_poly.type
_entity_poly.pdbx_seq_one_letter_code
_entity_poly.pdbx_strand_id
1 'polypeptide(L)'
;MITVGLLGCGNIGHVIAKSQENFKITAVYDVVFERAEAFGREFGATPYSDFSEFLKEPTDIVVEAASVAAAMSHAESILLAGKDLVIMSVGALADISFREELIQTAREMKKKIHIPSGAIMGLDNIRVGQISSIDKFVLRTTKNPKSLSREAVEKTCIFTGKAYDCVHQYPKNTNVAESLSIACGRDVDVELWMDPNEDRNMHEIFFEGEFGEAYIRVRNVPSPDNPATSYLAALSILSLLKNLDNPLVIGA
;
A
#
# COMPACT_ATOMS: atom_id res chain seq x y z
N MET A 1 -2.22 17.74 15.96
CA MET A 1 -2.86 16.43 15.82
C MET A 1 -3.29 16.34 14.38
N ILE A 2 -2.73 15.37 13.66
CA ILE A 2 -2.96 15.23 12.21
C ILE A 2 -4.43 14.86 11.95
N THR A 3 -5.10 15.56 11.06
CA THR A 3 -6.45 15.22 10.60
C THR A 3 -6.39 14.41 9.31
N VAL A 4 -7.12 13.29 9.28
CA VAL A 4 -7.07 12.29 8.21
C VAL A 4 -8.42 12.22 7.52
N GLY A 5 -8.40 12.32 6.19
CA GLY A 5 -9.50 11.87 5.33
C GLY A 5 -9.28 10.42 4.93
N LEU A 6 -10.29 9.56 5.07
CA LEU A 6 -10.19 8.16 4.66
C LEU A 6 -10.97 7.91 3.37
N LEU A 7 -10.26 7.48 2.32
CA LEU A 7 -10.83 6.99 1.07
C LEU A 7 -10.85 5.45 1.11
N GLY A 8 -12.04 4.88 1.29
CA GLY A 8 -12.27 3.44 1.44
C GLY A 8 -12.53 3.02 2.88
N CYS A 9 -13.77 2.65 3.17
CA CYS A 9 -14.24 2.25 4.50
C CYS A 9 -14.18 0.73 4.69
N GLY A 10 -13.10 0.10 4.20
CA GLY A 10 -12.88 -1.34 4.28
C GLY A 10 -12.13 -1.79 5.54
N ASN A 11 -11.63 -3.02 5.52
CA ASN A 11 -10.91 -3.64 6.65
C ASN A 11 -9.71 -2.80 7.12
N ILE A 12 -8.88 -2.29 6.20
CA ILE A 12 -7.71 -1.46 6.55
C ILE A 12 -8.18 -0.21 7.32
N GLY A 13 -9.19 0.48 6.80
CA GLY A 13 -9.83 1.63 7.43
C GLY A 13 -10.25 1.36 8.88
N HIS A 14 -10.93 0.24 9.12
CA HIS A 14 -11.39 -0.11 10.46
C HIS A 14 -10.22 -0.40 11.42
N VAL A 15 -9.18 -1.09 10.95
CA VAL A 15 -7.99 -1.37 11.78
C VAL A 15 -7.29 -0.07 12.18
N ILE A 16 -7.12 0.87 11.26
CA ILE A 16 -6.47 2.15 11.58
C ILE A 16 -7.34 3.01 12.51
N ALA A 17 -8.67 2.98 12.33
CA ALA A 17 -9.61 3.75 13.15
C ALA A 17 -9.68 3.27 14.60
N LYS A 18 -9.53 1.97 14.83
CA LYS A 18 -9.45 1.36 16.17
C LYS A 18 -8.18 1.76 16.93
N SER A 19 -7.14 2.24 16.25
CA SER A 19 -5.82 2.52 16.82
C SER A 19 -5.37 3.97 16.59
N GLN A 20 -6.32 4.91 16.60
CA GLN A 20 -6.06 6.34 16.43
C GLN A 20 -5.25 6.88 17.62
N GLU A 21 -3.98 7.20 17.35
CA GLU A 21 -3.07 7.81 18.32
C GLU A 21 -2.34 8.97 17.63
N ASN A 22 -2.49 10.19 18.16
CA ASN A 22 -1.89 11.42 17.63
C ASN A 22 -2.37 11.86 16.23
N PHE A 23 -3.31 11.13 15.63
CA PHE A 23 -4.09 11.52 14.47
C PHE A 23 -5.58 11.25 14.70
N LYS A 24 -6.45 11.87 13.89
CA LYS A 24 -7.90 11.64 13.93
C LYS A 24 -8.46 11.55 12.51
N ILE A 25 -9.26 10.52 12.24
CA ILE A 25 -10.06 10.41 11.02
C ILE A 25 -11.30 11.32 11.20
N THR A 26 -11.41 12.36 10.38
CA THR A 26 -12.50 13.35 10.50
C THR A 26 -13.50 13.28 9.36
N ALA A 27 -13.07 12.82 8.18
CA ALA A 27 -13.93 12.60 7.03
C ALA A 27 -13.69 11.23 6.41
N VAL A 28 -14.75 10.62 5.91
CA VAL A 28 -14.68 9.35 5.18
C VAL A 28 -15.51 9.38 3.91
N TYR A 29 -14.97 8.73 2.88
CA TYR A 29 -15.65 8.50 1.62
C TYR A 29 -15.50 7.04 1.21
N ASP A 30 -16.58 6.45 0.71
CA ASP A 30 -16.60 5.14 0.06
C ASP A 30 -17.59 5.20 -1.10
N VAL A 31 -17.29 4.50 -2.19
CA VAL A 31 -18.20 4.41 -3.35
C VAL A 31 -19.55 3.78 -2.96
N VAL A 32 -19.56 2.96 -1.91
CA VAL A 32 -20.77 2.47 -1.25
C VAL A 32 -21.03 3.33 -0.02
N PHE A 33 -21.88 4.35 -0.16
CA PHE A 33 -22.12 5.36 0.88
C PHE A 33 -22.54 4.74 2.23
N GLU A 34 -23.28 3.63 2.24
CA GLU A 34 -23.69 2.93 3.46
C GLU A 34 -22.49 2.48 4.30
N ARG A 35 -21.35 2.17 3.66
CA ARG A 35 -20.10 1.84 4.36
C ARG A 35 -19.48 3.08 5.00
N ALA A 36 -19.49 4.21 4.32
CA ALA A 36 -19.05 5.49 4.87
C ALA A 36 -19.91 5.88 6.07
N GLU A 37 -21.24 5.78 5.97
CA GLU A 37 -22.15 6.06 7.09
C GLU A 37 -21.94 5.12 8.29
N ALA A 38 -21.80 3.81 8.03
CA ALA A 38 -21.54 2.85 9.11
C ALA A 38 -20.22 3.16 9.83
N PHE A 39 -19.17 3.43 9.05
CA PHE A 39 -17.87 3.82 9.59
C PHE A 39 -17.95 5.12 10.41
N GLY A 40 -18.63 6.13 9.87
CA GLY A 40 -18.81 7.42 10.54
C GLY A 40 -19.54 7.30 11.87
N ARG A 41 -20.58 6.45 11.94
CA ARG A 41 -21.29 6.13 13.19
C ARG A 41 -20.40 5.42 14.21
N GLU A 42 -19.55 4.50 13.77
CA GLU A 42 -18.70 3.71 14.66
C GLU A 42 -17.51 4.51 15.21
N PHE A 43 -16.86 5.32 14.37
CA PHE A 43 -15.58 5.98 14.70
C PHE A 43 -15.67 7.51 14.84
N GLY A 44 -16.83 8.11 14.66
CA GLY A 44 -17.04 9.55 14.84
C GLY A 44 -16.40 10.41 13.75
N ALA A 45 -16.58 9.99 12.49
CA ALA A 45 -16.13 10.71 11.29
C ALA A 45 -17.32 11.10 10.41
N THR A 46 -17.20 12.20 9.68
CA THR A 46 -18.27 12.66 8.77
C THR A 46 -18.28 11.83 7.49
N PRO A 47 -19.37 11.13 7.15
CA PRO A 47 -19.48 10.39 5.91
C PRO A 47 -19.89 11.30 4.75
N TYR A 48 -19.25 11.14 3.59
CA TYR A 48 -19.56 11.87 2.37
C TYR A 48 -19.98 10.90 1.26
N SER A 49 -21.08 11.22 0.58
CA SER A 49 -21.53 10.51 -0.63
C SER A 49 -20.94 11.10 -1.91
N ASP A 50 -20.47 12.36 -1.85
CA ASP A 50 -19.80 13.05 -2.95
C ASP A 50 -18.33 13.28 -2.62
N PHE A 51 -17.46 12.93 -3.57
CA PHE A 51 -16.02 13.03 -3.38
C PHE A 51 -15.53 14.49 -3.34
N SER A 52 -16.17 15.38 -4.08
CA SER A 52 -15.80 16.80 -4.10
C SER A 52 -16.12 17.47 -2.77
N GLU A 53 -17.24 17.12 -2.14
CA GLU A 53 -17.57 17.56 -0.78
C GLU A 53 -16.61 16.96 0.26
N PHE A 54 -16.21 15.69 0.12
CA PHE A 54 -15.19 15.06 0.96
C PHE A 54 -13.87 15.85 0.95
N LEU A 55 -13.44 16.32 -0.24
CA LEU A 55 -12.19 17.10 -0.38
C LEU A 55 -12.25 18.48 0.29
N LYS A 56 -13.44 19.05 0.51
CA LYS A 56 -13.59 20.34 1.19
C LYS A 56 -13.33 20.25 2.70
N GLU A 57 -13.38 19.06 3.28
CA GLU A 57 -13.04 18.88 4.69
C GLU A 57 -11.57 19.30 4.94
N PRO A 58 -11.28 20.09 6.00
CA PRO A 58 -9.93 20.51 6.34
C PRO A 58 -9.10 19.37 6.96
N THR A 59 -8.77 18.37 6.13
CA THR A 59 -7.84 17.28 6.44
C THR A 59 -6.43 17.59 5.96
N ASP A 60 -5.43 17.21 6.75
CA ASP A 60 -4.00 17.37 6.45
C ASP A 60 -3.53 16.35 5.38
N ILE A 61 -4.01 15.11 5.52
CA ILE A 61 -3.62 13.96 4.69
C ILE A 61 -4.85 13.10 4.36
N VAL A 62 -4.87 12.53 3.15
CA VAL A 62 -5.84 11.50 2.76
C VAL A 62 -5.16 10.14 2.71
N VAL A 63 -5.77 9.13 3.34
CA VAL A 63 -5.36 7.73 3.24
C VAL A 63 -6.26 7.03 2.23
N GLU A 64 -5.70 6.63 1.10
CA GLU A 64 -6.35 5.72 0.15
C GLU A 64 -6.14 4.27 0.60
N ALA A 65 -7.24 3.59 0.91
CA ALA A 65 -7.29 2.18 1.28
C ALA A 65 -8.51 1.50 0.64
N ALA A 66 -8.77 1.79 -0.64
CA ALA A 66 -9.95 1.39 -1.39
C ALA A 66 -9.61 0.40 -2.51
N SER A 67 -8.98 0.90 -3.59
CA SER A 67 -8.65 0.11 -4.77
C SER A 67 -7.74 0.88 -5.74
N VAL A 68 -7.11 0.16 -6.66
CA VAL A 68 -6.33 0.76 -7.76
C VAL A 68 -7.18 1.76 -8.57
N ALA A 69 -8.43 1.41 -8.89
CA ALA A 69 -9.32 2.30 -9.63
C ALA A 69 -9.64 3.59 -8.86
N ALA A 70 -9.86 3.49 -7.54
CA ALA A 70 -10.08 4.65 -6.67
C ALA A 70 -8.83 5.53 -6.59
N ALA A 71 -7.64 4.94 -6.43
CA ALA A 71 -6.38 5.68 -6.46
C ALA A 71 -6.20 6.42 -7.79
N MET A 72 -6.40 5.75 -8.93
CA MET A 72 -6.32 6.38 -10.26
C MET A 72 -7.32 7.52 -10.45
N SER A 73 -8.52 7.39 -9.90
CA SER A 73 -9.61 8.36 -10.10
C SER A 73 -9.52 9.58 -9.18
N HIS A 74 -8.82 9.47 -8.05
CA HIS A 74 -8.90 10.46 -6.97
C HIS A 74 -7.56 11.04 -6.53
N ALA A 75 -6.42 10.37 -6.81
CA ALA A 75 -5.11 10.79 -6.29
C ALA A 75 -4.73 12.23 -6.68
N GLU A 76 -4.93 12.60 -7.94
CA GLU A 76 -4.59 13.94 -8.42
C GLU A 76 -5.45 15.01 -7.74
N SER A 77 -6.77 14.82 -7.70
CA SER A 77 -7.71 15.73 -7.05
C SER A 77 -7.43 15.93 -5.56
N ILE A 78 -6.93 14.90 -4.87
CA ILE A 78 -6.49 15.00 -3.47
C ILE A 78 -5.30 15.96 -3.34
N LEU A 79 -4.30 15.81 -4.20
CA LEU A 79 -3.10 16.67 -4.20
C LEU A 79 -3.47 18.11 -4.57
N LEU A 80 -4.32 18.31 -5.59
CA LEU A 80 -4.84 19.61 -5.99
C LEU A 80 -5.67 20.30 -4.91
N ALA A 81 -6.34 19.52 -4.04
CA ALA A 81 -7.01 20.03 -2.85
C ALA A 81 -6.02 20.42 -1.71
N GLY A 82 -4.71 20.32 -1.95
CA GLY A 82 -3.67 20.74 -1.02
C GLY A 82 -3.47 19.76 0.14
N LYS A 83 -3.69 18.47 -0.09
CA LYS A 83 -3.57 17.41 0.94
C LYS A 83 -2.42 16.48 0.61
N ASP A 84 -1.71 16.00 1.64
CA ASP A 84 -0.80 14.87 1.44
C ASP A 84 -1.61 13.61 1.14
N LEU A 85 -1.00 12.62 0.49
CA LEU A 85 -1.68 11.40 0.06
C LEU A 85 -0.91 10.16 0.48
N VAL A 86 -1.56 9.22 1.17
CA VAL A 86 -1.08 7.85 1.34
C VAL A 86 -1.76 6.95 0.31
N ILE A 87 -0.99 6.18 -0.46
CA ILE A 87 -1.51 5.23 -1.45
C ILE A 87 -1.22 3.80 -0.97
N MET A 88 -2.26 3.02 -0.68
CA MET A 88 -2.14 1.59 -0.38
C MET A 88 -2.28 0.73 -1.64
N SER A 89 -3.07 1.20 -2.60
CA SER A 89 -3.28 0.53 -3.88
C SER A 89 -2.18 0.89 -4.88
N VAL A 90 -0.93 0.65 -4.50
CA VAL A 90 0.29 1.09 -5.20
C VAL A 90 0.35 0.62 -6.64
N GLY A 91 -0.34 -0.47 -7.00
CA GLY A 91 -0.49 -0.90 -8.40
C GLY A 91 -1.06 0.18 -9.34
N ALA A 92 -1.73 1.22 -8.82
CA ALA A 92 -2.13 2.39 -9.62
C ALA A 92 -0.94 3.16 -10.21
N LEU A 93 0.24 3.06 -9.58
CA LEU A 93 1.45 3.76 -9.97
C LEU A 93 2.33 2.95 -10.95
N ALA A 94 1.84 1.79 -11.42
CA ALA A 94 2.49 0.98 -12.45
C ALA A 94 2.49 1.67 -13.82
N ASP A 95 1.48 2.52 -14.09
CA ASP A 95 1.51 3.43 -15.23
C ASP A 95 2.48 4.58 -14.94
N ILE A 96 3.60 4.57 -15.66
CA ILE A 96 4.68 5.56 -15.51
C ILE A 96 4.17 6.98 -15.80
N SER A 97 3.31 7.15 -16.81
CA SER A 97 2.81 8.48 -17.19
C SER A 97 1.95 9.06 -16.08
N PHE A 98 1.02 8.25 -15.56
CA PHE A 98 0.18 8.63 -14.42
C PHE A 98 1.01 8.92 -13.17
N ARG A 99 2.03 8.09 -12.88
CA ARG A 99 2.92 8.30 -11.74
C ARG A 99 3.69 9.61 -11.84
N GLU A 100 4.28 9.93 -13.00
CA GLU A 100 5.03 11.18 -13.20
C GLU A 100 4.13 12.41 -13.12
N GLU A 101 2.90 12.33 -13.67
CA GLU A 101 1.89 13.39 -13.53
C GLU A 101 1.55 13.66 -12.06
N LEU A 102 1.27 12.61 -11.27
CA LEU A 102 1.03 12.76 -9.84
C LEU A 102 2.23 13.35 -9.08
N ILE A 103 3.46 12.94 -9.41
CA ILE A 103 4.68 13.48 -8.80
C ILE A 103 4.81 14.97 -9.12
N GLN A 104 4.52 15.37 -10.36
CA GLN A 104 4.55 16.76 -10.77
C GLN A 104 3.50 17.60 -10.04
N THR A 105 2.25 17.12 -9.96
CA THR A 105 1.18 17.77 -9.19
C THR A 105 1.54 17.89 -7.71
N ALA A 106 2.09 16.83 -7.10
CA ALA A 106 2.56 16.88 -5.71
C ALA A 106 3.65 17.95 -5.51
N ARG A 107 4.59 18.06 -6.45
CA ARG A 107 5.66 19.07 -6.40
C ARG A 107 5.10 20.50 -6.50
N GLU A 108 4.16 20.75 -7.41
CA GLU A 108 3.52 22.06 -7.59
C GLU A 108 2.72 22.48 -6.36
N MET A 109 1.96 21.53 -5.79
CA MET A 109 1.12 21.77 -4.61
C MET A 109 1.93 21.76 -3.29
N LYS A 110 3.23 21.44 -3.36
CA LYS A 110 4.13 21.25 -2.19
C LYS A 110 3.56 20.21 -1.22
N LYS A 111 3.08 19.10 -1.78
CA LYS A 111 2.51 17.96 -1.06
C LYS A 111 3.36 16.72 -1.28
N LYS A 112 3.10 15.70 -0.45
CA LYS A 112 3.81 14.43 -0.48
C LYS A 112 2.87 13.29 -0.83
N ILE A 113 3.41 12.35 -1.60
CA ILE A 113 2.82 11.03 -1.82
C ILE A 113 3.60 10.05 -0.95
N HIS A 114 2.90 9.34 -0.09
CA HIS A 114 3.44 8.34 0.81
C HIS A 114 3.06 6.94 0.35
N ILE A 115 4.06 6.09 0.17
CA ILE A 115 3.90 4.65 -0.06
C ILE A 115 4.42 3.95 1.20
N PRO A 116 3.54 3.46 2.09
CA PRO A 116 3.98 2.74 3.27
C PRO A 116 4.45 1.33 2.88
N SER A 117 5.17 0.65 3.78
CA SER A 117 5.74 -0.68 3.50
C SER A 117 4.70 -1.76 3.17
N GLY A 118 3.42 -1.55 3.52
CA GLY A 118 2.35 -2.47 3.20
C GLY A 118 2.56 -3.84 3.86
N ALA A 119 2.54 -4.91 3.06
CA ALA A 119 2.63 -6.29 3.54
C ALA A 119 4.09 -6.82 3.70
N ILE A 120 5.08 -5.94 3.62
CA ILE A 120 6.51 -6.28 3.70
C ILE A 120 7.25 -5.37 4.70
N MET A 121 8.53 -5.65 4.88
CA MET A 121 9.48 -4.84 5.67
C MET A 121 10.67 -4.45 4.79
N GLY A 122 11.35 -3.35 5.12
CA GLY A 122 12.55 -2.88 4.44
C GLY A 122 12.33 -2.14 3.11
N LEU A 123 11.11 -1.67 2.84
CA LEU A 123 10.79 -0.92 1.61
C LEU A 123 11.64 0.36 1.47
N ASP A 124 11.77 1.09 2.57
CA ASP A 124 12.66 2.22 2.75
C ASP A 124 14.14 1.82 2.61
N ASN A 125 14.56 0.73 3.24
CA ASN A 125 15.95 0.26 3.21
C ASN A 125 16.43 -0.15 1.82
N ILE A 126 15.53 -0.55 0.91
CA ILE A 126 15.89 -0.84 -0.49
C ILE A 126 16.50 0.40 -1.17
N ARG A 127 16.04 1.60 -0.81
CA ARG A 127 16.58 2.86 -1.36
C ARG A 127 18.04 3.09 -0.97
N VAL A 128 18.49 2.53 0.16
CA VAL A 128 19.91 2.55 0.54
C VAL A 128 20.72 1.73 -0.47
N GLY A 129 20.23 0.54 -0.83
CA GLY A 129 20.85 -0.30 -1.84
C GLY A 129 20.96 0.36 -3.21
N GLN A 130 19.99 1.21 -3.58
CA GLN A 130 20.00 1.99 -4.84
C GLN A 130 21.12 3.04 -4.92
N ILE A 131 21.72 3.44 -3.80
CA ILE A 131 22.87 4.37 -3.82
C ILE A 131 24.06 3.72 -4.53
N SER A 132 24.15 2.39 -4.45
CA SER A 132 25.07 1.54 -5.21
C SER A 132 24.33 0.75 -6.31
N SER A 133 25.07 0.04 -7.17
CA SER A 133 24.41 -0.86 -8.13
C SER A 133 23.70 -2.01 -7.40
N ILE A 134 22.49 -2.34 -7.86
CA ILE A 134 21.78 -3.57 -7.50
C ILE A 134 21.87 -4.49 -8.71
N ASP A 135 22.59 -5.59 -8.58
CA ASP A 135 22.81 -6.55 -9.66
C ASP A 135 21.62 -7.49 -9.79
N LYS A 136 21.06 -7.93 -8.66
CA LYS A 136 19.91 -8.85 -8.62
C LYS A 136 18.86 -8.38 -7.63
N PHE A 137 17.60 -8.51 -8.02
CA PHE A 137 16.47 -8.24 -7.15
C PHE A 137 15.34 -9.21 -7.48
N VAL A 138 14.94 -10.04 -6.50
CA VAL A 138 13.88 -11.03 -6.66
C VAL A 138 12.88 -10.92 -5.50
N LEU A 139 11.61 -10.70 -5.85
CA LEU A 139 10.47 -10.91 -4.97
C LEU A 139 9.89 -12.30 -5.21
N ARG A 140 9.86 -13.14 -4.17
CA ARG A 140 9.05 -14.37 -4.18
C ARG A 140 7.83 -14.16 -3.31
N THR A 141 6.65 -14.36 -3.86
CA THR A 141 5.41 -14.37 -3.10
C THR A 141 4.84 -15.77 -3.09
N THR A 142 4.62 -16.35 -1.91
CA THR A 142 3.95 -17.65 -1.75
C THR A 142 2.57 -17.43 -1.14
N LYS A 143 1.55 -18.04 -1.74
CA LYS A 143 0.16 -17.97 -1.27
C LYS A 143 -0.46 -19.36 -1.16
N ASN A 144 -1.48 -19.47 -0.31
CA ASN A 144 -2.33 -20.65 -0.32
C ASN A 144 -3.13 -20.70 -1.65
N PRO A 145 -3.22 -21.86 -2.34
CA PRO A 145 -4.00 -22.02 -3.57
C PRO A 145 -5.43 -21.49 -3.46
N LYS A 146 -6.08 -21.68 -2.30
CA LYS A 146 -7.45 -21.21 -2.03
C LYS A 146 -7.60 -19.70 -2.18
N SER A 147 -6.56 -18.91 -1.85
CA SER A 147 -6.58 -17.44 -1.99
C SER A 147 -6.58 -16.96 -3.45
N LEU A 148 -6.21 -17.84 -4.38
CA LEU A 148 -6.19 -17.60 -5.82
C LEU A 148 -7.34 -18.30 -6.55
N SER A 149 -8.28 -18.91 -5.80
CA SER A 149 -9.35 -19.75 -6.37
C SER A 149 -8.80 -20.87 -7.26
N ARG A 150 -7.68 -21.46 -6.85
CA ARG A 150 -6.98 -22.56 -7.55
C ARG A 150 -6.73 -23.73 -6.59
N GLU A 151 -6.40 -24.87 -7.16
CA GLU A 151 -5.93 -26.05 -6.42
C GLU A 151 -4.47 -26.33 -6.77
N ALA A 152 -3.71 -26.83 -5.80
CA ALA A 152 -2.35 -27.31 -6.01
C ALA A 152 -2.10 -28.49 -5.06
N VAL A 153 -1.44 -29.53 -5.56
CA VAL A 153 -1.08 -30.73 -4.77
C VAL A 153 0.29 -30.56 -4.11
N GLU A 154 1.16 -29.77 -4.72
CA GLU A 154 2.51 -29.45 -4.24
C GLU A 154 2.81 -27.97 -4.42
N LYS A 155 3.97 -27.53 -3.92
CA LYS A 155 4.42 -26.15 -4.11
C LYS A 155 4.72 -25.92 -5.60
N THR A 156 4.03 -24.98 -6.23
CA THR A 156 4.11 -24.74 -7.68
C THR A 156 4.36 -23.26 -7.97
N CYS A 157 5.36 -22.97 -8.80
CA CYS A 157 5.55 -21.64 -9.36
C CYS A 157 4.55 -21.43 -10.49
N ILE A 158 3.71 -20.40 -10.38
CA ILE A 158 2.67 -20.07 -11.37
C ILE A 158 3.01 -18.84 -12.21
N PHE A 159 4.10 -18.15 -11.87
CA PHE A 159 4.59 -17.00 -12.60
C PHE A 159 6.06 -16.77 -12.30
N THR A 160 6.84 -16.48 -13.35
CA THR A 160 8.19 -15.93 -13.24
C THR A 160 8.34 -14.88 -14.33
N GLY A 161 8.78 -13.69 -13.97
CA GLY A 161 8.91 -12.57 -14.90
C GLY A 161 9.07 -11.25 -14.18
N LYS A 162 8.78 -10.14 -14.87
CA LYS A 162 8.86 -8.80 -14.30
C LYS A 162 7.64 -8.44 -13.46
N ALA A 163 7.80 -7.46 -12.56
CA ALA A 163 6.69 -6.96 -11.75
C ALA A 163 5.58 -6.39 -12.63
N TYR A 164 5.94 -5.65 -13.69
CA TYR A 164 4.97 -5.15 -14.67
C TYR A 164 4.08 -6.26 -15.25
N ASP A 165 4.68 -7.36 -15.72
CA ASP A 165 3.93 -8.48 -16.30
C ASP A 165 3.11 -9.24 -15.24
N CYS A 166 3.69 -9.41 -14.04
CA CYS A 166 2.99 -10.05 -12.92
C CYS A 166 1.72 -9.28 -12.56
N VAL A 167 1.79 -7.95 -12.60
CA VAL A 167 0.67 -7.07 -12.22
C VAL A 167 -0.50 -7.22 -13.18
N HIS A 168 -0.23 -7.32 -14.48
CA HIS A 168 -1.24 -7.50 -15.51
C HIS A 168 -1.91 -8.88 -15.45
N GLN A 169 -1.14 -9.94 -15.19
CA GLN A 169 -1.67 -11.31 -15.11
C GLN A 169 -2.33 -11.61 -13.76
N TYR A 170 -1.84 -10.99 -12.68
CA TYR A 170 -2.29 -11.23 -11.32
C TYR A 170 -2.59 -9.93 -10.56
N PRO A 171 -3.68 -9.19 -10.92
CA PRO A 171 -4.00 -7.86 -10.37
C PRO A 171 -4.17 -7.78 -8.84
N LYS A 172 -4.39 -8.91 -8.15
CA LYS A 172 -4.47 -8.98 -6.68
C LYS A 172 -3.12 -9.10 -5.98
N ASN A 173 -2.01 -9.15 -6.73
CA ASN A 173 -0.64 -9.35 -6.23
C ASN A 173 0.30 -8.19 -6.60
N THR A 174 -0.28 -7.03 -6.90
CA THR A 174 0.39 -5.91 -7.57
C THR A 174 1.12 -5.01 -6.60
N ASN A 175 0.51 -4.68 -5.46
CA ASN A 175 0.98 -3.59 -4.62
C ASN A 175 2.39 -3.83 -4.06
N VAL A 176 2.73 -5.05 -3.64
CA VAL A 176 4.08 -5.34 -3.12
C VAL A 176 5.11 -5.25 -4.24
N ALA A 177 4.84 -5.87 -5.39
CA ALA A 177 5.76 -5.85 -6.53
C ALA A 177 5.99 -4.42 -7.03
N GLU A 178 4.91 -3.63 -7.19
CA GLU A 178 5.00 -2.24 -7.64
C GLU A 178 5.70 -1.34 -6.61
N SER A 179 5.41 -1.51 -5.30
CA SER A 179 6.12 -0.77 -4.25
C SER A 179 7.62 -1.01 -4.33
N LEU A 180 8.03 -2.27 -4.52
CA LEU A 180 9.43 -2.65 -4.64
C LEU A 180 10.05 -2.13 -5.93
N SER A 181 9.35 -2.16 -7.07
CA SER A 181 9.83 -1.56 -8.32
C SER A 181 10.08 -0.06 -8.18
N ILE A 182 9.15 0.66 -7.55
CA ILE A 182 9.29 2.10 -7.27
C ILE A 182 10.47 2.35 -6.31
N ALA A 183 10.56 1.58 -5.22
CA ALA A 183 11.64 1.72 -4.24
C ALA A 183 13.01 1.28 -4.78
N CYS A 184 13.06 0.36 -5.74
CA CYS A 184 14.28 -0.07 -6.43
C CYS A 184 14.59 0.80 -7.64
N GLY A 185 13.67 1.65 -8.11
CA GLY A 185 13.85 2.56 -9.24
C GLY A 185 13.96 1.84 -10.59
N ARG A 186 13.61 0.56 -10.63
CA ARG A 186 13.61 -0.30 -11.81
C ARG A 186 12.61 -1.43 -11.62
N ASP A 187 12.21 -2.05 -12.72
CA ASP A 187 11.32 -3.21 -12.69
C ASP A 187 12.03 -4.45 -12.10
N VAL A 188 11.47 -5.00 -11.04
CA VAL A 188 12.06 -6.12 -10.29
C VAL A 188 11.61 -7.48 -10.81
N ASP A 189 12.43 -8.51 -10.56
CA ASP A 189 12.02 -9.88 -10.90
C ASP A 189 11.06 -10.42 -9.83
N VAL A 190 10.03 -11.13 -10.28
CA VAL A 190 8.96 -11.66 -9.44
C VAL A 190 8.76 -13.14 -9.73
N GLU A 191 8.64 -13.92 -8.66
CA GLU A 191 8.14 -15.28 -8.68
C GLU A 191 6.86 -15.38 -7.83
N LEU A 192 5.78 -15.89 -8.41
CA LEU A 192 4.54 -16.17 -7.69
C LEU A 192 4.38 -17.67 -7.50
N TRP A 193 4.26 -18.09 -6.27
CA TRP A 193 4.17 -19.48 -5.85
C TRP A 193 2.83 -19.76 -5.17
N MET A 194 2.32 -20.97 -5.40
CA MET A 194 1.24 -21.55 -4.63
C MET A 194 1.80 -22.68 -3.78
N ASP A 195 1.44 -22.74 -2.49
CA ASP A 195 1.82 -23.85 -1.61
C ASP A 195 0.60 -24.29 -0.79
N PRO A 196 0.09 -25.53 -0.96
CA PRO A 196 -1.06 -26.01 -0.19
C PRO A 196 -0.79 -26.14 1.31
N ASN A 197 0.48 -26.21 1.74
CA ASN A 197 0.88 -26.32 3.13
C ASN A 197 1.02 -24.96 3.84
N GLU A 198 1.05 -23.85 3.09
CA GLU A 198 1.10 -22.52 3.67
C GLU A 198 -0.31 -22.03 4.02
N ASP A 199 -0.50 -21.63 5.27
CA ASP A 199 -1.75 -21.04 5.78
C ASP A 199 -1.78 -19.50 5.62
N ARG A 200 -0.67 -18.91 5.16
CA ARG A 200 -0.39 -17.47 5.19
C ARG A 200 0.26 -16.97 3.92
N ASN A 201 0.08 -15.68 3.64
CA ASN A 201 0.83 -15.01 2.58
C ASN A 201 2.27 -14.77 3.06
N MET A 202 3.22 -15.19 2.25
CA MET A 202 4.65 -15.01 2.50
C MET A 202 5.28 -14.21 1.38
N HIS A 203 6.10 -13.23 1.76
CA HIS A 203 6.95 -12.48 0.83
C HIS A 203 8.40 -12.67 1.22
N GLU A 204 9.22 -13.05 0.25
CA GLU A 204 10.66 -13.17 0.37
C GLU A 204 11.28 -12.18 -0.62
N ILE A 205 12.13 -11.29 -0.13
CA ILE A 205 12.79 -10.27 -0.93
C ILE A 205 14.28 -10.55 -0.83
N PHE A 206 14.90 -10.84 -1.96
CA PHE A 206 16.34 -11.00 -2.08
C PHE A 206 16.89 -9.91 -2.98
N PHE A 207 17.93 -9.22 -2.55
CA PHE A 207 18.63 -8.25 -3.39
C PHE A 207 20.12 -8.24 -3.07
N GLU A 208 20.93 -8.14 -4.13
CA GLU A 208 22.39 -8.15 -4.04
C GLU A 208 22.98 -7.08 -4.96
N GLY A 209 24.16 -6.58 -4.58
CA GLY A 209 24.90 -5.56 -5.31
C GLY A 209 26.26 -5.31 -4.67
N GLU A 210 26.89 -4.18 -4.99
CA GLU A 210 28.20 -3.81 -4.42
C GLU A 210 28.18 -3.71 -2.89
N PHE A 211 27.02 -3.39 -2.30
CA PHE A 211 26.83 -3.33 -0.85
C PHE A 211 26.81 -4.71 -0.17
N GLY A 212 26.79 -5.81 -0.93
CA GLY A 212 26.62 -7.18 -0.46
C GLY A 212 25.24 -7.73 -0.83
N GLU A 213 24.67 -8.56 0.04
CA GLU A 213 23.35 -9.17 -0.17
C GLU A 213 22.45 -8.99 1.05
N ALA A 214 21.14 -8.93 0.79
CA ALA A 214 20.11 -8.85 1.81
C ALA A 214 18.96 -9.80 1.47
N TYR A 215 18.43 -10.43 2.51
CA TYR A 215 17.27 -11.30 2.42
C TYR A 215 16.26 -10.96 3.52
N ILE A 216 15.03 -10.67 3.11
CA ILE A 216 13.92 -10.35 4.01
C ILE A 216 12.81 -11.37 3.78
N ARG A 217 12.36 -12.03 4.85
CA ARG A 217 11.23 -12.97 4.81
C ARG A 217 10.13 -12.51 5.76
N VAL A 218 8.96 -12.22 5.19
CA VAL A 218 7.77 -11.79 5.94
C VAL A 218 6.66 -12.81 5.76
N ARG A 219 6.28 -13.48 6.85
CA ARG A 219 5.11 -14.37 6.91
C ARG A 219 3.96 -13.64 7.58
N ASN A 220 3.01 -13.15 6.79
CA ASN A 220 1.95 -12.28 7.27
C ASN A 220 0.88 -13.06 8.04
N VAL A 221 0.44 -12.50 9.17
CA VAL A 221 -0.83 -12.91 9.77
C VAL A 221 -1.96 -12.22 9.01
N PRO A 222 -3.00 -12.95 8.57
CA PRO A 222 -4.16 -12.35 7.94
C PRO A 222 -4.87 -11.40 8.91
N SER A 223 -5.53 -10.37 8.39
CA SER A 223 -6.37 -9.51 9.24
C SER A 223 -7.48 -10.34 9.88
N PRO A 224 -7.78 -10.15 11.18
CA PRO A 224 -8.83 -10.88 11.88
C PRO A 224 -10.18 -10.84 11.15
N ASP A 225 -10.53 -9.68 10.58
CA ASP A 225 -11.82 -9.43 9.93
C ASP A 225 -11.79 -9.66 8.40
N ASN A 226 -10.59 -9.84 7.78
CA ASN A 226 -10.46 -10.12 6.35
C ASN A 226 -9.17 -10.92 6.03
N PRO A 227 -9.27 -12.24 5.80
CA PRO A 227 -8.13 -13.08 5.50
C PRO A 227 -7.35 -12.70 4.23
N ALA A 228 -7.96 -11.96 3.29
CA ALA A 228 -7.30 -11.53 2.07
C ALA A 228 -6.38 -10.30 2.27
N THR A 229 -6.51 -9.60 3.40
CA THR A 229 -5.70 -8.42 3.73
C THR A 229 -4.63 -8.78 4.75
N SER A 230 -3.36 -8.47 4.44
CA SER A 230 -2.29 -8.59 5.43
C SER A 230 -2.49 -7.56 6.54
N TYR A 231 -2.53 -7.99 7.80
CA TYR A 231 -2.64 -7.10 8.96
C TYR A 231 -1.49 -6.07 8.99
N LEU A 232 -0.29 -6.49 8.58
CA LEU A 232 0.89 -5.64 8.47
C LEU A 232 0.67 -4.40 7.59
N ALA A 233 -0.18 -4.51 6.55
CA ALA A 233 -0.49 -3.37 5.69
C ALA A 233 -1.17 -2.24 6.45
N ALA A 234 -2.12 -2.54 7.33
CA ALA A 234 -2.75 -1.53 8.17
C ALA A 234 -1.78 -0.98 9.23
N LEU A 235 -0.92 -1.84 9.80
CA LEU A 235 0.13 -1.41 10.73
C LEU A 235 1.14 -0.46 10.09
N SER A 236 1.45 -0.63 8.80
CA SER A 236 2.36 0.25 8.09
C SER A 236 1.80 1.69 7.96
N ILE A 237 0.48 1.84 7.80
CA ILE A 237 -0.20 3.14 7.81
C ILE A 237 -0.15 3.75 9.22
N LEU A 238 -0.45 2.96 10.25
CA LEU A 238 -0.38 3.42 11.64
C LEU A 238 1.03 3.91 11.98
N SER A 239 2.06 3.18 11.57
CA SER A 239 3.45 3.60 11.75
C SER A 239 3.72 4.93 11.04
N LEU A 240 3.30 5.07 9.79
CA LEU A 240 3.45 6.32 9.04
C LEU A 240 2.76 7.50 9.76
N LEU A 241 1.46 7.37 10.06
CA LEU A 241 0.67 8.44 10.67
C LEU A 241 1.17 8.85 12.04
N LYS A 242 1.61 7.89 12.87
CA LYS A 242 2.23 8.18 14.19
C LYS A 242 3.54 8.95 14.07
N ASN A 243 4.25 8.82 12.94
CA ASN A 243 5.57 9.40 12.74
C ASN A 243 5.58 10.73 11.97
N LEU A 244 4.45 11.19 11.40
CA LEU A 244 4.40 12.44 10.62
C LEU A 244 4.86 13.66 11.44
N ASP A 245 4.45 13.76 12.70
CA ASP A 245 4.82 14.84 13.63
C ASP A 245 5.87 14.41 14.68
N ASN A 246 6.47 13.22 14.55
CA ASN A 246 7.38 12.69 15.55
C ASN A 246 8.78 13.34 15.41
N PRO A 247 9.32 13.99 16.46
CA PRO A 247 10.64 14.61 16.40
C PRO A 247 11.79 13.58 16.32
N LEU A 248 11.55 12.33 16.75
CA LEU A 248 12.51 11.25 16.63
C LEU A 248 12.25 10.48 15.33
N VAL A 249 13.17 10.63 14.37
CA VAL A 249 13.09 9.97 13.06
C VAL A 249 14.00 8.73 13.05
N ILE A 250 13.44 7.59 12.65
CA ILE A 250 14.14 6.29 12.57
C ILE A 250 14.17 5.88 11.10
N GLY A 251 15.36 5.57 10.57
CA GLY A 251 15.52 5.03 9.21
C GLY A 251 15.05 5.98 8.10
N ALA A 252 15.71 7.14 7.97
CA ALA A 252 15.44 8.15 6.94
C ALA A 252 16.33 7.97 5.70
#